data_AF-A0A9Q0V6B1-F1
#
_entry.id   AF-A0A9Q0V6B1-F1
#
_cell.length_a   1.000
_cell.length_b   1.000
_cell.length_c   1.000
_cell.angle_alpha   90.00
_cell.angle_beta   90.00
_cell.angle_gamma   90.00
#
_symmetry.space_group_name_H-M   'P 1'
#
loop_
_entity.id
_entity.type
_entity.pdbx_description
1 polymer ?
#
loop_
_entity_poly.entity_id
_entity_poly.type
_entity_poly.pdbx_seq_one_letter_code
_entity_poly.pdbx_strand_id
1 'polypeptide(L)'
;MVAPLSAWPWENFGIYKYLLYGPLLAKVLYTRILEGSFKDDWCLHILIICVARSSLHQLWSTYVNMLFLTRNRRINQHGYDFKQIDKEWDWDNFILLQALIASMACYIGPPFIENVPLWNAKGFITILSLHVGISEPLYYWVHRCFHKSYLFNQYHSIHHSSPVLHPFTGATATFLEHLALTPVIGLPIIGSCMMGNGSRITIYGYLLVFDFLRCLGHCNVEVVPHQLFETLPSLRYLLYTPT
;
A
#
# COMPACT_ATOMS: atom_id res chain seq x y z
N MET A 1 -20.08 -17.64 -13.78
CA MET A 1 -19.08 -16.85 -14.54
C MET A 1 -18.24 -16.09 -13.54
N VAL A 2 -16.92 -16.11 -13.68
CA VAL A 2 -16.01 -15.32 -12.83
C VAL A 2 -16.26 -13.84 -13.09
N ALA A 3 -16.33 -13.02 -12.04
CA ALA A 3 -16.59 -11.59 -12.20
C ALA A 3 -15.42 -10.90 -12.92
N PRO A 4 -15.68 -9.93 -13.81
CA PRO A 4 -14.62 -9.24 -14.54
C PRO A 4 -13.67 -8.52 -13.59
N LEU A 5 -12.35 -8.57 -13.83
CA LEU A 5 -11.34 -7.91 -12.99
C LEU A 5 -11.28 -8.44 -11.53
N SER A 6 -11.88 -9.60 -11.23
CA SER A 6 -11.70 -10.25 -9.92
C SER A 6 -10.31 -10.89 -9.78
N ALA A 7 -9.83 -11.50 -10.87
CA ALA A 7 -8.50 -12.11 -10.98
C ALA A 7 -7.41 -11.10 -11.38
N TRP A 8 -6.15 -11.42 -11.04
CA TRP A 8 -5.01 -10.59 -11.39
C TRP A 8 -4.54 -10.87 -12.84
N PRO A 9 -4.18 -9.84 -13.64
CA PRO A 9 -3.77 -10.05 -15.03
C PRO A 9 -2.55 -10.97 -15.22
N TRP A 10 -1.71 -11.10 -14.18
CA TRP A 10 -0.49 -11.91 -14.16
C TRP A 10 -0.60 -13.16 -13.29
N GLU A 11 -1.81 -13.58 -12.90
CA GLU A 11 -2.01 -14.78 -12.08
C GLU A 11 -1.40 -16.03 -12.73
N ASN A 12 -1.52 -16.15 -14.06
CA ASN A 12 -0.92 -17.24 -14.85
C ASN A 12 0.62 -17.27 -14.81
N PHE A 13 1.28 -16.20 -14.38
CA PHE A 13 2.74 -16.17 -14.25
C PHE A 13 3.22 -16.75 -12.92
N GLY A 14 2.34 -16.88 -11.92
CA GLY A 14 2.72 -17.31 -10.57
C GLY A 14 3.93 -16.50 -10.07
N ILE A 15 4.99 -17.20 -9.66
CA ILE A 15 6.23 -16.57 -9.18
C ILE A 15 6.94 -15.71 -10.24
N TYR A 16 6.70 -15.94 -11.53
CA TYR A 16 7.32 -15.15 -12.60
C TYR A 16 6.70 -13.76 -12.77
N LYS A 17 5.65 -13.41 -12.00
CA LYS A 17 5.06 -12.05 -12.02
C LYS A 17 6.09 -10.94 -11.80
N TYR A 18 7.18 -11.20 -11.06
CA TYR A 18 8.24 -10.23 -10.82
C TYR A 18 9.04 -9.84 -12.08
N LEU A 19 8.95 -10.61 -13.17
CA LEU A 19 9.51 -10.21 -14.46
C LEU A 19 8.85 -8.93 -15.01
N LEU A 20 7.67 -8.56 -14.52
CA LEU A 20 7.01 -7.30 -14.86
C LEU A 20 7.76 -6.06 -14.34
N TYR A 21 8.68 -6.21 -13.37
CA TYR A 21 9.65 -5.15 -13.02
C TYR A 21 10.79 -5.01 -14.03
N GLY A 22 10.94 -5.97 -14.94
CA GLY A 22 12.03 -6.07 -15.91
C GLY A 22 12.27 -4.80 -16.73
N PRO A 23 11.23 -4.15 -17.31
CA PRO A 23 11.41 -2.91 -18.05
C PRO A 23 12.00 -1.76 -17.22
N LEU A 24 11.59 -1.63 -15.95
CA LEU A 24 12.14 -0.62 -15.04
C LEU A 24 13.61 -0.90 -14.74
N LEU A 25 13.93 -2.16 -14.43
CA LEU A 25 15.31 -2.57 -14.17
C LEU A 25 16.20 -2.38 -15.40
N ALA A 26 15.71 -2.77 -16.57
CA ALA A 26 16.42 -2.60 -17.84
C ALA A 26 16.71 -1.13 -18.13
N LYS A 27 15.75 -0.23 -17.89
CA LYS A 27 15.94 1.22 -18.05
C LYS A 27 17.02 1.76 -17.11
N VAL A 28 17.00 1.37 -15.84
CA VAL A 28 18.02 1.76 -14.85
C VAL A 28 19.41 1.27 -15.26
N LEU A 29 19.53 0.02 -15.67
CA LEU A 29 20.80 -0.56 -16.12
C LEU A 29 21.30 0.11 -17.40
N TYR A 30 20.41 0.36 -18.36
CA TYR A 30 20.72 1.06 -19.61
C TYR A 30 21.32 2.43 -19.33
N THR A 31 20.64 3.27 -18.55
CA THR A 31 21.11 4.63 -18.24
C THR A 31 22.41 4.59 -17.42
N ARG A 32 22.58 3.63 -16.51
CA ARG A 32 23.84 3.48 -15.76
C ARG A 32 25.03 3.06 -16.62
N ILE A 33 24.85 2.08 -17.50
CA ILE A 33 25.94 1.48 -18.29
C ILE A 33 26.30 2.39 -19.48
N LEU A 34 25.30 2.90 -20.19
CA LEU A 34 25.52 3.60 -21.46
C LEU A 34 25.63 5.12 -21.31
N GLU A 35 24.88 5.74 -20.39
CA GLU A 35 24.94 7.20 -20.20
C GLU A 35 25.97 7.62 -19.14
N GLY A 36 26.58 6.65 -18.43
CA GLY A 36 27.66 6.89 -17.46
C GLY A 36 27.31 7.84 -16.31
N SER A 37 26.04 8.18 -16.12
CA SER A 37 25.57 9.14 -15.12
C SER A 37 24.47 8.55 -14.24
N PHE A 38 24.56 8.81 -12.94
CA PHE A 38 23.44 8.64 -12.01
C PHE A 38 22.46 9.80 -12.24
N LYS A 39 21.74 9.77 -13.37
CA LYS A 39 20.55 10.60 -13.48
C LYS A 39 19.51 10.09 -12.49
N ASP A 40 18.87 11.03 -11.84
CA ASP A 40 17.79 10.84 -10.88
C ASP A 40 16.56 10.28 -11.62
N ASP A 41 16.57 8.97 -11.89
CA ASP A 41 15.54 8.28 -12.67
C ASP A 41 14.46 7.73 -11.75
N TRP A 42 13.21 8.09 -12.04
CA TRP A 42 12.05 7.57 -11.35
C TRP A 42 11.89 6.05 -11.49
N CYS A 43 12.45 5.43 -12.53
CA CYS A 43 12.47 3.97 -12.64
C CYS A 43 13.22 3.33 -11.45
N LEU A 44 14.36 3.90 -11.04
CA LEU A 44 15.10 3.44 -9.87
C LEU A 44 14.31 3.71 -8.58
N HIS A 45 13.76 4.91 -8.44
CA HIS A 45 12.98 5.26 -7.25
C HIS A 45 11.74 4.38 -7.07
N ILE A 46 11.04 4.02 -8.15
CA ILE A 46 9.90 3.09 -8.10
C ILE A 46 10.35 1.73 -7.59
N LEU A 47 11.47 1.20 -8.09
CA LEU A 47 12.02 -0.09 -7.63
C LEU A 47 12.40 -0.05 -6.14
N ILE A 48 13.07 1.01 -5.69
CA ILE A 48 13.43 1.20 -4.27
C ILE A 48 12.16 1.28 -3.41
N ILE A 49 11.14 2.02 -3.85
CA ILE A 49 9.84 2.10 -3.15
C ILE A 49 9.21 0.70 -3.05
N CYS A 50 9.21 -0.08 -4.14
CA CYS A 50 8.65 -1.44 -4.11
C CYS A 50 9.35 -2.33 -3.07
N VAL A 51 10.68 -2.29 -3.04
CA VAL A 51 11.47 -3.03 -2.04
C VAL A 51 11.16 -2.55 -0.63
N ALA A 52 11.12 -1.23 -0.40
CA ALA A 52 10.85 -0.66 0.91
C ALA A 52 9.45 -1.03 1.43
N ARG A 53 8.43 -0.93 0.58
CA ARG A 53 7.04 -1.30 0.90
C ARG A 53 6.89 -2.80 1.17
N SER A 54 7.54 -3.63 0.37
CA SER A 54 7.53 -5.09 0.56
C SER A 54 8.23 -5.48 1.86
N SER A 55 9.36 -4.84 2.15
CA SER A 55 10.12 -5.04 3.38
C SER A 55 9.31 -4.63 4.60
N LEU A 56 8.58 -3.51 4.54
CA LEU A 56 7.71 -3.04 5.62
C LEU A 56 6.64 -4.08 5.98
N HIS A 57 5.93 -4.61 4.97
CA HIS A 57 4.92 -5.64 5.20
C HIS A 57 5.55 -6.92 5.75
N GLN A 58 6.73 -7.30 5.26
CA GLN A 58 7.44 -8.48 5.78
C GLN A 58 7.94 -8.31 7.21
N LEU A 59 8.39 -7.10 7.58
CA LEU A 59 8.77 -6.79 8.96
C LEU A 59 7.55 -6.87 9.89
N TRP A 60 6.39 -6.37 9.45
CA TRP A 60 5.14 -6.52 10.18
C TRP A 60 4.71 -7.98 10.32
N SER A 61 4.75 -8.76 9.23
CA SER A 61 4.49 -10.21 9.25
C SER A 61 5.42 -10.93 10.23
N THR A 62 6.71 -10.60 10.18
CA THR A 62 7.71 -11.15 11.11
C THR A 62 7.36 -10.78 12.56
N TYR A 63 7.07 -9.51 12.83
CA TYR A 63 6.72 -9.02 14.16
C TYR A 63 5.50 -9.74 14.75
N VAL A 64 4.40 -9.86 14.00
CA VAL A 64 3.19 -10.52 14.51
C VAL A 64 3.41 -12.00 14.81
N ASN A 65 4.32 -12.65 14.07
CA ASN A 65 4.70 -14.05 14.25
C ASN A 65 5.79 -14.27 15.32
N MET A 66 6.43 -13.22 15.83
CA MET A 66 7.38 -13.31 16.95
C MET A 66 6.63 -13.47 18.29
N LEU A 67 6.11 -14.68 18.54
CA LEU A 67 5.28 -14.98 19.71
C LEU A 67 5.94 -14.66 21.05
N PHE A 68 7.28 -14.69 21.13
CA PHE A 68 8.00 -14.29 22.34
C PHE A 68 7.81 -12.80 22.68
N LEU A 69 7.48 -11.95 21.70
CA LEU A 69 7.12 -10.55 21.87
C LEU A 69 5.60 -10.35 21.98
N THR A 70 4.83 -11.05 21.15
CA THR A 70 3.43 -10.68 20.87
C THR A 70 2.39 -11.52 21.62
N ARG A 71 2.74 -12.70 22.15
CA ARG A 71 1.77 -13.69 22.68
C ARG A 71 0.72 -13.11 23.62
N ASN A 72 1.15 -12.27 24.57
CA ASN A 72 0.29 -11.71 25.61
C ASN A 72 -0.56 -10.52 25.13
N ARG A 73 -0.30 -10.02 23.92
CA ARG A 73 -1.01 -8.88 23.30
C ARG A 73 -1.84 -9.31 22.09
N ARG A 74 -1.94 -10.61 21.80
CA ARG A 74 -2.73 -11.09 20.66
C ARG A 74 -4.22 -10.90 20.94
N ILE A 75 -4.91 -10.30 19.97
CA ILE A 75 -6.35 -10.01 20.04
C ILE A 75 -7.14 -11.31 19.86
N ASN A 76 -6.77 -12.08 18.84
CA ASN A 76 -7.27 -13.42 18.57
C ASN A 76 -6.17 -14.45 18.86
N GLN A 77 -6.45 -15.41 19.74
CA GLN A 77 -5.48 -16.44 20.14
C GLN A 77 -5.36 -17.60 19.14
N HIS A 78 -6.27 -17.68 18.16
CA HIS A 78 -6.19 -18.65 17.07
C HIS A 78 -4.97 -18.38 16.18
N GLY A 79 -4.37 -19.46 15.68
CA GLY A 79 -3.30 -19.38 14.68
C GLY A 79 -3.83 -19.18 13.27
N TYR A 80 -2.94 -18.80 12.35
CA TYR A 80 -3.21 -18.75 10.92
C TYR A 80 -3.32 -20.17 10.37
N ASP A 81 -4.41 -20.49 9.66
CA ASP A 81 -4.55 -21.77 8.99
C ASP A 81 -3.92 -21.75 7.58
N PHE A 82 -3.65 -22.92 7.02
CA PHE A 82 -3.06 -23.02 5.68
C PHE A 82 -3.96 -22.37 4.61
N LYS A 83 -5.29 -22.41 4.77
CA LYS A 83 -6.22 -21.80 3.82
C LYS A 83 -6.10 -20.28 3.77
N GLN A 84 -5.91 -19.63 4.92
CA GLN A 84 -5.64 -18.21 5.00
C GLN A 84 -4.29 -17.89 4.38
N ILE A 85 -3.24 -18.66 4.70
CA ILE A 85 -1.89 -18.45 4.15
C ILE A 85 -1.91 -18.55 2.62
N ASP A 86 -2.55 -19.58 2.06
CA ASP A 86 -2.63 -19.79 0.61
C ASP A 86 -3.39 -18.65 -0.09
N LYS A 87 -4.46 -18.15 0.54
CA LYS A 87 -5.28 -17.05 0.00
C LYS A 87 -4.54 -15.72 0.01
N GLU A 88 -3.70 -15.50 1.01
CA GLU A 88 -2.92 -14.27 1.19
C GLU A 88 -1.53 -14.38 0.55
N TRP A 89 -1.22 -15.46 -0.16
CA TRP A 89 0.12 -15.74 -0.69
C TRP A 89 0.63 -14.63 -1.60
N ASP A 90 -0.23 -14.11 -2.48
CA ASP A 90 0.08 -13.05 -3.45
C ASP A 90 -0.33 -11.65 -2.96
N TRP A 91 -0.28 -11.42 -1.64
CA TRP A 91 -0.60 -10.13 -1.00
C TRP A 91 0.13 -8.93 -1.60
N ASP A 92 1.29 -9.14 -2.22
CA ASP A 92 2.18 -8.12 -2.78
C ASP A 92 1.78 -7.66 -4.19
N ASN A 93 0.77 -8.28 -4.81
CA ASN A 93 0.30 -7.91 -6.16
C ASN A 93 -0.03 -6.42 -6.31
N PHE A 94 -0.53 -5.76 -5.27
CA PHE A 94 -0.82 -4.33 -5.33
C PHE A 94 0.43 -3.45 -5.42
N ILE A 95 1.57 -3.89 -4.85
CA ILE A 95 2.84 -3.17 -4.97
C ILE A 95 3.28 -3.18 -6.43
N LEU A 96 3.17 -4.36 -7.08
CA LEU A 96 3.46 -4.50 -8.50
C LEU A 96 2.52 -3.65 -9.37
N LEU A 97 1.22 -3.70 -9.12
CA LEU A 97 0.23 -2.85 -9.82
C LEU A 97 0.58 -1.37 -9.71
N GLN A 98 0.81 -0.89 -8.48
CA GLN A 98 1.08 0.52 -8.24
C GLN A 98 2.42 0.96 -8.83
N ALA A 99 3.41 0.05 -8.93
CA ALA A 99 4.65 0.31 -9.64
C ALA A 99 4.43 0.50 -11.15
N LEU A 100 3.60 -0.33 -11.77
CA LEU A 100 3.23 -0.21 -13.18
C LEU A 100 2.42 1.09 -13.44
N ILE A 101 1.50 1.43 -12.54
CA ILE A 101 0.75 2.69 -12.65
C ILE A 101 1.68 3.89 -12.45
N ALA A 102 2.58 3.85 -11.47
CA ALA A 102 3.54 4.92 -11.22
C ALA A 102 4.51 5.11 -12.40
N SER A 103 4.97 4.02 -13.03
CA SER A 103 5.83 4.12 -14.21
C SER A 103 5.10 4.74 -15.39
N MET A 104 3.85 4.32 -15.66
CA MET A 104 3.00 4.96 -16.67
C MET A 104 2.78 6.45 -16.36
N ALA A 105 2.54 6.81 -15.10
CA ALA A 105 2.35 8.20 -14.69
C ALA A 105 3.61 9.06 -14.95
N CYS A 106 4.81 8.52 -14.77
CA CYS A 106 6.06 9.20 -15.09
C CYS A 106 6.19 9.52 -16.60
N TYR A 107 5.66 8.66 -17.47
CA TYR A 107 5.66 8.89 -18.92
C TYR A 107 4.56 9.85 -19.38
N ILE A 108 3.39 9.85 -18.73
CA ILE A 108 2.24 10.68 -19.13
C ILE A 108 2.35 12.11 -18.59
N GLY A 109 2.89 12.29 -17.37
CA GLY A 109 3.04 13.60 -16.73
C GLY A 109 4.48 13.99 -16.39
N PRO A 110 5.46 13.96 -17.33
CA PRO A 110 6.86 14.28 -17.04
C PRO A 110 7.07 15.63 -16.32
N PRO A 111 6.40 16.75 -16.70
CA PRO A 111 6.69 18.07 -16.11
C PRO A 111 6.46 18.16 -14.60
N PHE A 112 5.57 17.33 -14.04
CA PHE A 112 5.24 17.35 -12.61
C PHE A 112 6.18 16.48 -11.77
N ILE A 113 6.97 15.63 -12.43
CA ILE A 113 7.75 14.56 -11.80
C ILE A 113 9.26 14.74 -12.07
N GLU A 114 9.65 15.33 -13.21
CA GLU A 114 11.03 15.44 -13.69
C GLU A 114 11.95 16.40 -12.91
N ASN A 115 11.44 17.14 -11.92
CA ASN A 115 12.26 18.04 -11.10
C ASN A 115 11.79 18.11 -9.64
N VAL A 116 11.22 17.02 -9.13
CA VAL A 116 10.76 16.98 -7.74
C VAL A 116 11.96 17.07 -6.79
N PRO A 117 12.05 18.12 -5.95
CA PRO A 117 13.18 18.29 -5.04
C PRO A 117 13.25 17.15 -4.04
N LEU A 118 14.43 16.92 -3.48
CA LEU A 118 14.60 15.90 -2.42
C LEU A 118 13.67 16.19 -1.23
N TRP A 119 13.57 17.46 -0.82
CA TRP A 119 12.78 17.91 0.31
C TRP A 119 12.05 19.22 0.00
N ASN A 120 10.80 19.32 0.44
CA ASN A 120 10.02 20.55 0.46
C ASN A 120 9.06 20.51 1.66
N ALA A 121 9.25 21.40 2.63
CA ALA A 121 8.42 21.44 3.84
C ALA A 121 6.94 21.73 3.55
N LYS A 122 6.63 22.50 2.48
CA LYS A 122 5.25 22.75 2.04
C LYS A 122 4.57 21.47 1.54
N GLY A 123 5.35 20.51 1.05
CA GLY A 123 4.89 19.21 0.60
C GLY A 123 4.22 18.41 1.71
N PHE A 124 4.76 18.47 2.93
CA PHE A 124 4.17 17.79 4.09
C PHE A 124 2.78 18.34 4.42
N ILE A 125 2.64 19.66 4.49
CA ILE A 125 1.35 20.30 4.77
C ILE A 125 0.36 19.98 3.66
N THR A 126 0.79 20.12 2.40
CA THR A 126 -0.06 19.91 1.23
C THR A 126 -0.55 18.47 1.16
N ILE A 127 0.35 17.48 1.31
CA ILE A 127 -0.04 16.08 1.23
C ILE A 127 -0.95 15.68 2.37
N LEU A 128 -0.75 16.22 3.58
CA LEU A 128 -1.62 15.97 4.72
C LEU A 128 -3.01 16.57 4.49
N SER A 129 -3.09 17.80 3.99
CA SER A 129 -4.37 18.43 3.64
C SER A 129 -5.12 17.65 2.55
N LEU A 130 -4.40 17.18 1.52
CA LEU A 130 -4.99 16.34 0.47
C LEU A 130 -5.37 14.94 1.00
N HIS A 131 -4.61 14.39 1.94
CA HIS A 131 -4.96 13.12 2.57
C HIS A 131 -6.28 13.23 3.33
N VAL A 132 -6.37 14.17 4.27
CA VAL A 132 -7.58 14.37 5.09
C VAL A 132 -8.75 14.86 4.24
N GLY A 133 -8.52 15.79 3.33
CA GLY A 133 -9.58 16.42 2.54
C GLY A 133 -10.08 15.60 1.35
N ILE A 134 -9.25 14.70 0.79
CA ILE A 134 -9.58 13.94 -0.43
C ILE A 134 -9.44 12.44 -0.19
N SER A 135 -8.28 11.97 0.26
CA SER A 135 -8.00 10.53 0.40
C SER A 135 -8.94 9.84 1.38
N GLU A 136 -9.11 10.36 2.58
CA GLU A 136 -9.96 9.74 3.61
C GLU A 136 -11.44 9.67 3.22
N PRO A 137 -12.09 10.76 2.75
CA PRO A 137 -13.46 10.68 2.24
C PRO A 137 -13.57 9.71 1.08
N LEU A 138 -12.65 9.77 0.11
CA LEU A 138 -12.67 8.89 -1.06
C LEU A 138 -12.56 7.42 -0.64
N TYR A 139 -11.62 7.11 0.26
CA TYR A 139 -11.47 5.78 0.83
C TYR A 139 -12.77 5.31 1.48
N TYR A 140 -13.37 6.12 2.34
CA TYR A 140 -14.62 5.79 3.01
C TYR A 140 -15.73 5.46 2.00
N TRP A 141 -15.94 6.31 0.99
CA TRP A 141 -16.98 6.12 -0.02
C TRP A 141 -16.75 4.88 -0.88
N VAL A 142 -15.51 4.68 -1.34
CA VAL A 142 -15.14 3.52 -2.19
C VAL A 142 -15.28 2.23 -1.38
N HIS A 143 -14.68 2.17 -0.20
CA HIS A 143 -14.76 1.01 0.69
C HIS A 143 -16.22 0.69 1.05
N ARG A 144 -17.03 1.69 1.42
CA ARG A 144 -18.46 1.49 1.68
C ARG A 144 -19.22 0.97 0.47
N CYS A 145 -18.82 1.31 -0.76
CA CYS A 145 -19.40 0.72 -1.97
C CYS A 145 -19.02 -0.75 -2.12
N PHE A 146 -17.78 -1.15 -1.82
CA PHE A 146 -17.35 -2.55 -1.84
C PHE A 146 -18.09 -3.42 -0.81
N HIS A 147 -18.61 -2.82 0.26
CA HIS A 147 -19.49 -3.50 1.21
C HIS A 147 -20.94 -3.72 0.73
N LYS A 148 -21.32 -3.25 -0.47
CA LYS A 148 -22.65 -3.53 -1.04
C LYS A 148 -22.70 -4.96 -1.60
N SER A 149 -23.84 -5.63 -1.46
CA SER A 149 -24.05 -7.06 -1.78
C SER A 149 -23.28 -7.60 -3.00
N TYR A 150 -23.42 -6.98 -4.18
CA TYR A 150 -22.74 -7.46 -5.38
C TYR A 150 -21.20 -7.32 -5.29
N LEU A 151 -20.71 -6.12 -4.96
CA LEU A 151 -19.28 -5.87 -4.89
C LEU A 151 -18.62 -6.65 -3.75
N PHE A 152 -19.35 -6.83 -2.64
CA PHE A 152 -18.88 -7.61 -1.52
C PHE A 152 -18.64 -9.04 -1.94
N ASN A 153 -19.66 -9.70 -2.48
CA ASN A 153 -19.60 -11.11 -2.82
C ASN A 153 -18.52 -11.40 -3.88
N GLN A 154 -18.36 -10.51 -4.87
CA GLN A 154 -17.47 -10.73 -6.01
C GLN A 154 -16.03 -10.23 -5.82
N TYR A 155 -15.81 -9.21 -4.98
CA TYR A 155 -14.51 -8.52 -4.91
C TYR A 155 -13.96 -8.34 -3.50
N HIS A 156 -14.82 -8.07 -2.52
CA HIS A 156 -14.39 -7.70 -1.16
C HIS A 156 -14.44 -8.85 -0.15
N SER A 157 -15.19 -9.92 -0.43
CA SER A 157 -15.38 -11.04 0.50
C SER A 157 -14.08 -11.78 0.82
N ILE A 158 -13.11 -11.76 -0.11
CA ILE A 158 -11.83 -12.47 0.01
C ILE A 158 -11.09 -12.03 1.27
N HIS A 159 -10.92 -10.72 1.50
CA HIS A 159 -10.16 -10.25 2.64
C HIS A 159 -10.94 -10.40 3.97
N HIS A 160 -12.27 -10.32 3.95
CA HIS A 160 -13.12 -10.62 5.13
C HIS A 160 -13.19 -12.10 5.47
N SER A 161 -12.86 -12.97 4.52
CA SER A 161 -12.88 -14.42 4.72
C SER A 161 -11.65 -14.96 5.45
N SER A 162 -10.70 -14.09 5.82
CA SER A 162 -9.58 -14.42 6.69
C SER A 162 -10.01 -14.27 8.17
N PRO A 163 -10.05 -15.37 8.95
CA PRO A 163 -10.61 -15.34 10.31
C PRO A 163 -9.70 -14.68 11.34
N VAL A 164 -8.40 -14.61 11.08
CA VAL A 164 -7.40 -14.00 11.97
C VAL A 164 -6.76 -12.84 11.24
N LEU A 165 -6.68 -11.66 11.89
CA LEU A 165 -6.02 -10.50 11.30
C LEU A 165 -4.54 -10.80 11.01
N HIS A 166 -4.09 -10.50 9.80
CA HIS A 166 -2.69 -10.55 9.44
C HIS A 166 -2.32 -9.32 8.60
N PRO A 167 -1.09 -8.77 8.70
CA PRO A 167 -0.68 -7.64 7.87
C PRO A 167 -0.90 -7.87 6.36
N PHE A 168 -0.79 -9.13 5.91
CA PHE A 168 -1.07 -9.50 4.51
C PHE A 168 -2.56 -9.54 4.18
N THR A 169 -3.45 -9.84 5.14
CA THR A 169 -4.90 -9.75 4.96
C THR A 169 -5.29 -8.35 4.48
N GLY A 170 -4.73 -7.31 5.11
CA GLY A 170 -4.98 -5.91 4.75
C GLY A 170 -4.50 -5.54 3.34
N ALA A 171 -3.58 -6.31 2.75
CA ALA A 171 -3.07 -6.11 1.39
C ALA A 171 -3.74 -7.03 0.35
N THR A 172 -4.41 -8.10 0.79
CA THR A 172 -5.01 -9.10 -0.08
C THR A 172 -6.39 -8.65 -0.54
N ALA A 173 -6.54 -8.33 -1.82
CA ALA A 173 -7.83 -8.00 -2.43
C ALA A 173 -7.82 -8.33 -3.93
N THR A 174 -8.98 -8.24 -4.57
CA THR A 174 -9.09 -8.44 -6.02
C THR A 174 -8.43 -7.31 -6.82
N PHE A 175 -8.16 -7.58 -8.10
CA PHE A 175 -7.57 -6.58 -9.00
C PHE A 175 -8.42 -5.32 -9.11
N LEU A 176 -9.75 -5.45 -9.26
CA LEU A 176 -10.67 -4.31 -9.30
C LEU A 176 -10.61 -3.47 -8.03
N GLU A 177 -10.58 -4.10 -6.87
CA GLU A 177 -10.53 -3.40 -5.59
C GLU A 177 -9.24 -2.58 -5.46
N HIS A 178 -8.08 -3.17 -5.78
CA HIS A 178 -6.83 -2.43 -5.78
C HIS A 178 -6.75 -1.34 -6.85
N LEU A 179 -7.36 -1.55 -8.02
CA LEU A 179 -7.45 -0.52 -9.04
C LEU A 179 -8.29 0.68 -8.54
N ALA A 180 -9.42 0.41 -7.88
CA ALA A 180 -10.31 1.43 -7.32
C ALA A 180 -9.71 2.14 -6.09
N LEU A 181 -8.89 1.46 -5.30
CA LEU A 181 -8.23 2.02 -4.11
C LEU A 181 -6.89 2.70 -4.43
N THR A 182 -6.25 2.43 -5.56
CA THR A 182 -4.98 3.08 -5.93
C THR A 182 -5.08 4.63 -6.01
N PRO A 183 -6.16 5.23 -6.53
CA PRO A 183 -6.34 6.68 -6.49
C PRO A 183 -6.33 7.29 -5.07
N VAL A 184 -6.76 6.54 -4.04
CA VAL A 184 -6.77 7.02 -2.63
C VAL A 184 -5.36 7.43 -2.21
N ILE A 185 -4.36 6.61 -2.52
CA ILE A 185 -2.96 6.91 -2.21
C ILE A 185 -2.29 7.78 -3.29
N GLY A 186 -2.71 7.65 -4.55
CA GLY A 186 -2.11 8.38 -5.67
C GLY A 186 -2.46 9.87 -5.72
N LEU A 187 -3.70 10.24 -5.44
CA LEU A 187 -4.18 11.63 -5.60
C LEU A 187 -3.46 12.64 -4.72
N PRO A 188 -3.18 12.38 -3.42
CA PRO A 188 -2.40 13.32 -2.59
C PRO A 188 -0.98 13.54 -3.11
N ILE A 189 -0.33 12.48 -3.64
CA ILE A 189 1.00 12.58 -4.24
C ILE A 189 0.95 13.46 -5.48
N ILE A 190 0.08 13.12 -6.42
CA ILE A 190 -0.06 13.83 -7.71
C ILE A 190 -0.45 15.29 -7.46
N GLY A 191 -1.45 15.54 -6.61
CA GLY A 191 -1.90 16.88 -6.26
C GLY A 191 -0.79 17.72 -5.63
N SER A 192 0.00 17.14 -4.73
CA SER A 192 1.14 17.84 -4.12
C SER A 192 2.20 18.23 -5.17
N CYS A 193 2.52 17.33 -6.11
CA CYS A 193 3.42 17.62 -7.22
C CYS A 193 2.86 18.69 -8.18
N MET A 194 1.57 18.60 -8.56
CA MET A 194 0.91 19.57 -9.44
C MET A 194 0.84 20.97 -8.82
N MET A 195 0.75 21.06 -7.49
CA MET A 195 0.79 22.33 -6.77
C MET A 195 2.22 22.87 -6.57
N GLY A 196 3.25 22.20 -7.11
CA GLY A 196 4.65 22.57 -6.95
C GLY A 196 5.22 22.34 -5.55
N ASN A 197 4.49 21.62 -4.69
CA ASN A 197 4.87 21.36 -3.31
C ASN A 197 5.46 19.95 -3.10
N GLY A 198 5.40 19.08 -4.10
CA GLY A 198 5.91 17.71 -4.04
C GLY A 198 7.39 17.63 -3.66
N SER A 199 7.77 16.55 -2.95
CA SER A 199 9.16 16.21 -2.70
C SER A 199 9.34 14.69 -2.64
N ARG A 200 10.54 14.20 -2.98
CA ARG A 200 10.83 12.76 -2.98
C ARG A 200 10.67 12.14 -1.60
N ILE A 201 11.20 12.79 -0.55
CA ILE A 201 11.04 12.31 0.83
C ILE A 201 9.56 12.25 1.21
N THR A 202 8.75 13.24 0.83
CA THR A 202 7.31 13.22 1.10
C THR A 202 6.60 12.06 0.39
N ILE A 203 6.96 11.74 -0.85
CA ILE A 203 6.40 10.60 -1.59
C ILE A 203 6.73 9.28 -0.90
N TYR A 204 8.02 9.07 -0.56
CA TYR A 204 8.47 7.88 0.17
C TYR A 204 7.77 7.76 1.52
N GLY A 205 7.82 8.83 2.31
CA GLY A 205 7.25 8.86 3.65
C GLY A 205 5.74 8.60 3.64
N TYR A 206 5.01 9.23 2.72
CA TYR A 206 3.56 9.06 2.63
C TYR A 206 3.17 7.62 2.25
N LEU A 207 3.83 7.00 1.27
CA LEU A 207 3.59 5.62 0.90
C LEU A 207 3.89 4.66 2.07
N LEU A 208 5.03 4.84 2.74
CA LEU A 208 5.44 3.99 3.85
C LEU A 208 4.56 4.16 5.09
N VAL A 209 4.14 5.39 5.41
CA VAL A 209 3.20 5.64 6.52
C VAL A 209 1.84 5.03 6.20
N PHE A 210 1.35 5.15 4.97
CA PHE A 210 0.08 4.55 4.58
C PHE A 210 0.11 3.02 4.73
N ASP A 211 1.16 2.37 4.23
CA ASP A 211 1.35 0.92 4.36
C ASP A 211 1.56 0.50 5.83
N PHE A 212 2.27 1.31 6.62
CA PHE A 212 2.44 1.09 8.06
C PHE A 212 1.11 1.10 8.80
N LEU A 213 0.26 2.10 8.56
CA LEU A 213 -1.05 2.22 9.19
C LEU A 213 -2.00 1.09 8.74
N ARG A 214 -1.92 0.69 7.47
CA ARG A 214 -2.64 -0.49 6.95
C ARG A 214 -2.22 -1.76 7.71
N CYS A 215 -0.92 -2.00 7.85
CA CYS A 215 -0.40 -3.16 8.57
C CYS A 215 -0.76 -3.13 10.05
N LEU A 216 -0.65 -1.97 10.70
CA LEU A 216 -1.03 -1.76 12.09
C LEU A 216 -2.50 -2.15 12.31
N GLY A 217 -3.41 -1.61 11.48
CA GLY A 217 -4.84 -1.88 11.60
C GLY A 217 -5.26 -3.34 11.32
N HIS A 218 -4.43 -4.09 10.60
CA HIS A 218 -4.66 -5.51 10.31
C HIS A 218 -3.71 -6.44 11.07
N CYS A 219 -2.97 -5.94 12.07
CA CYS A 219 -2.13 -6.81 12.88
C CYS A 219 -2.97 -7.45 13.99
N ASN A 220 -2.83 -8.76 14.24
CA ASN A 220 -3.52 -9.44 15.33
C ASN A 220 -2.86 -9.18 16.71
N VAL A 221 -2.42 -7.95 16.96
CA VAL A 221 -1.63 -7.56 18.14
C VAL A 221 -2.09 -6.19 18.63
N GLU A 222 -2.38 -6.07 19.92
CA GLU A 222 -2.60 -4.78 20.60
C GLU A 222 -1.25 -4.05 20.71
N VAL A 223 -0.95 -3.22 19.71
CA VAL A 223 0.24 -2.35 19.70
C VAL A 223 -0.02 -1.09 20.53
N VAL A 224 -1.23 -0.53 20.43
CA VAL A 224 -1.65 0.67 21.13
C VAL A 224 -2.59 0.24 22.27
N PRO A 225 -2.26 0.56 23.54
CA PRO A 225 -3.06 0.13 24.67
C PRO A 225 -4.44 0.80 24.71
N HIS A 226 -5.50 0.05 25.01
CA HIS A 226 -6.86 0.60 25.10
C HIS A 226 -6.99 1.77 26.10
N GLN A 227 -6.19 1.82 27.17
CA GLN A 227 -6.23 2.91 28.14
C GLN A 227 -5.91 4.28 27.50
N LEU A 228 -5.18 4.31 26.39
CA LEU A 228 -4.92 5.55 25.66
C LEU A 228 -6.22 6.13 25.08
N PHE A 229 -7.15 5.29 24.63
CA PHE A 229 -8.45 5.72 24.10
C PHE A 229 -9.45 6.05 25.22
N GLU A 230 -9.31 5.46 26.40
CA GLU A 230 -10.10 5.86 27.58
C GLU A 230 -9.68 7.24 28.10
N THR A 231 -8.37 7.51 28.12
CA THR A 231 -7.81 8.80 28.59
C THR A 231 -7.99 9.92 27.58
N LEU A 232 -7.87 9.62 26.28
CA LEU A 232 -8.03 10.59 25.19
C LEU A 232 -8.98 10.02 24.11
N PRO A 233 -10.31 10.06 24.34
CA PRO A 233 -11.28 9.46 23.42
C PRO A 233 -11.27 10.02 22.00
N SER A 234 -10.77 11.24 21.80
CA SER A 234 -10.63 11.84 20.47
C SER A 234 -9.60 11.12 19.58
N LEU A 235 -8.63 10.40 20.16
CA LEU A 235 -7.60 9.69 19.40
C LEU A 235 -8.17 8.59 18.50
N ARG A 236 -9.35 8.03 18.81
CA ARG A 236 -10.03 7.03 17.98
C ARG A 236 -10.39 7.52 16.58
N TYR A 237 -10.45 8.85 16.40
CA TYR A 237 -10.71 9.47 15.10
C TYR A 237 -9.44 9.79 14.32
N LEU A 238 -8.26 9.66 14.94
CA LEU A 238 -6.96 9.96 14.34
C LEU A 238 -6.12 8.70 14.11
N LEU A 239 -6.28 7.68 14.95
CA LEU A 239 -5.49 6.45 14.90
C LEU A 239 -6.39 5.24 14.75
N TYR A 240 -6.22 4.55 13.63
CA TYR A 240 -6.84 3.25 13.38
C TYR A 240 -5.99 2.14 13.99
N THR A 241 -6.60 1.33 14.85
CA THR A 241 -5.98 0.19 15.54
C THR A 241 -6.74 -1.11 15.24
N PRO A 242 -6.11 -2.27 15.43
CA PRO A 242 -6.75 -3.57 15.22
C PRO A 242 -7.76 -3.95 16.33
N THR A 243 -7.75 -3.21 17.44
CA THR A 243 -8.70 -3.29 18.56
C THR A 243 -9.68 -2.12 18.54
#